data_AF-A0A7Z9IRV1-F1
#
_entry.id   AF-A0A7Z9IRV1-F1
#
_cell.length_a   1.000
_cell.length_b   1.000
_cell.length_c   1.000
_cell.angle_alpha   90.00
_cell.angle_beta   90.00
_cell.angle_gamma   90.00
#
_symmetry.space_group_name_H-M   'P 1'
#
loop_
_entity.id
_entity.type
_entity.pdbx_description
1 polymer ?
#
loop_
_entity_poly.entity_id
_entity_poly.type
_entity_poly.pdbx_seq_one_letter_code
_entity_poly.pdbx_strand_id
1 'polypeptide(L)'
;MRKRATYLLFYLITIIILTPALIVGQGQKNYDKELRRLNAKIDRVRVLVDSLEFNDQLLLPELMAAFKQAVKSKTQQDSITIVIMKRINTLSNKIAMLENQSRFMDSTALEIYNKLVMVENKIVTLTNSYNEMSKLKSGKPISSEPKFNAAKYRQTYMESLGYFQNQEYDDAITGFSELVSSDATNDLADNSQYWLAECYYSQKNFKQAIGEFEKVFNFAGTDKDDDAQLKLGLAYQSMGNIGKARDEFQRIIDYFPGSEYYPKAKEALKKLSIY
;
A
#
# COMPACT_ATOMS: atom_id res chain seq x y z
N MET A 1 5.25 59.80 -32.68
CA MET A 1 4.09 60.19 -33.51
C MET A 1 2.89 60.73 -32.72
N ARG A 2 3.01 61.08 -31.43
CA ARG A 2 1.88 61.50 -30.56
C ARG A 2 1.66 63.01 -30.36
N LYS A 3 2.37 63.90 -31.08
CA LYS A 3 2.31 65.36 -30.86
C LYS A 3 1.85 66.22 -32.05
N ARG A 4 1.53 65.63 -33.22
CA ARG A 4 1.10 66.39 -34.42
C ARG A 4 -0.43 66.44 -34.62
N ALA A 5 -1.19 65.52 -34.03
CA ALA A 5 -2.65 65.48 -34.16
C ALA A 5 -3.36 66.55 -33.30
N THR A 6 -2.73 67.00 -32.22
CA THR A 6 -3.31 67.96 -31.26
C THR A 6 -3.35 69.41 -31.77
N TYR A 7 -2.58 69.75 -32.80
CA TYR A 7 -2.49 71.12 -33.34
C TYR A 7 -3.32 71.36 -34.61
N LEU A 8 -3.65 70.31 -35.37
CA LEU A 8 -4.43 70.42 -36.62
C LEU A 8 -5.94 70.60 -36.37
N LEU A 9 -6.47 70.09 -35.25
CA LEU A 9 -7.88 70.29 -34.90
C LEU A 9 -8.16 71.74 -34.44
N PHE A 10 -7.13 72.44 -33.92
CA PHE A 10 -7.21 73.85 -33.52
C PHE A 10 -7.35 74.80 -34.73
N TYR A 11 -6.94 74.37 -35.93
CA TYR A 11 -6.90 75.19 -37.15
C TYR A 11 -8.19 75.17 -37.98
N LEU A 12 -9.08 74.20 -37.77
CA LEU A 12 -10.37 74.16 -38.48
C LEU A 12 -11.49 74.90 -37.73
N ILE A 13 -11.26 75.23 -36.46
CA ILE A 13 -12.14 76.08 -35.64
C ILE A 13 -12.00 77.58 -36.03
N THR A 14 -10.96 77.96 -36.78
CA THR A 14 -10.67 79.38 -37.10
C THR A 14 -11.21 79.89 -38.44
N ILE A 15 -11.90 79.08 -39.25
CA ILE A 15 -12.45 79.52 -40.55
C ILE A 15 -13.96 79.86 -40.48
N ILE A 16 -14.42 80.30 -39.31
CA ILE A 16 -15.70 81.00 -39.13
C ILE A 16 -15.42 82.49 -38.93
N ILE A 17 -14.69 83.15 -39.84
CA ILE A 17 -14.58 84.61 -39.85
C ILE A 17 -14.42 85.09 -41.31
N LEU A 18 -15.54 85.19 -42.06
CA LEU A 18 -15.86 86.27 -43.01
C LEU A 18 -17.08 85.85 -43.85
N THR A 19 -18.26 86.34 -43.49
CA THR A 19 -19.34 86.89 -44.35
C THR A 19 -20.66 86.88 -43.56
N PRO A 20 -21.30 88.04 -43.34
CA PRO A 20 -22.51 88.13 -42.53
C PRO A 20 -23.79 88.12 -43.38
N ALA A 21 -24.88 87.75 -42.70
CA ALA A 21 -26.19 88.40 -42.71
C ALA A 21 -27.39 87.59 -43.24
N LEU A 22 -28.45 87.69 -42.41
CA LEU A 22 -29.87 87.66 -42.76
C LEU A 22 -30.60 86.31 -42.84
N ILE A 23 -30.73 85.60 -41.71
CA ILE A 23 -32.02 85.00 -41.25
C ILE A 23 -32.00 84.91 -39.71
N VAL A 24 -32.17 86.04 -39.01
CA VAL A 24 -32.08 86.10 -37.53
C VAL A 24 -33.43 86.51 -36.94
N GLY A 25 -34.12 85.56 -36.30
CA GLY A 25 -35.34 85.84 -35.53
C GLY A 25 -36.04 84.60 -35.00
N GLN A 26 -36.31 83.60 -35.85
CA GLN A 26 -36.96 82.34 -35.46
C GLN A 26 -35.99 81.15 -35.30
N GLY A 27 -34.88 81.12 -36.04
CA GLY A 27 -33.85 80.07 -35.90
C GLY A 27 -33.12 80.12 -34.56
N GLN A 28 -32.78 81.32 -34.08
CA GLN A 28 -31.93 81.52 -32.89
C GLN A 28 -32.53 80.97 -31.60
N LYS A 29 -33.87 81.10 -31.40
CA LYS A 29 -34.58 80.50 -30.26
C LYS A 29 -34.64 78.96 -30.33
N ASN A 30 -34.70 78.38 -31.53
CA ASN A 30 -34.65 76.92 -31.70
C ASN A 30 -33.23 76.39 -31.45
N TYR A 31 -32.20 77.09 -31.93
CA TYR A 31 -30.81 76.76 -31.65
C TYR A 31 -30.49 76.80 -30.15
N ASP A 32 -30.95 77.82 -29.41
CA ASP A 32 -30.75 77.89 -27.96
C ASP A 32 -31.41 76.72 -27.20
N LYS A 33 -32.59 76.29 -27.66
CA LYS A 33 -33.32 75.16 -27.06
C LYS A 33 -32.63 73.83 -27.35
N GLU A 34 -32.09 73.66 -28.56
CA GLU A 34 -31.29 72.50 -28.94
C GLU A 34 -29.95 72.45 -28.21
N LEU A 35 -29.25 73.58 -28.08
CA LEU A 35 -28.02 73.72 -27.29
C LEU A 35 -28.23 73.32 -25.82
N ARG A 36 -29.31 73.80 -25.19
CA ARG A 36 -29.65 73.40 -23.81
C ARG A 36 -29.94 71.90 -23.68
N ARG A 37 -30.65 71.31 -24.65
CA ARG A 37 -30.91 69.86 -24.68
C ARG A 37 -29.62 69.06 -24.88
N LEU A 38 -28.71 69.54 -25.72
CA LEU A 38 -27.43 68.89 -25.97
C LEU A 38 -26.54 68.96 -24.74
N ASN A 39 -26.46 70.12 -24.07
CA ASN A 39 -25.71 70.28 -22.82
C ASN A 39 -26.27 69.37 -21.71
N ALA A 40 -27.59 69.29 -21.55
CA ALA A 40 -28.18 68.38 -20.58
C ALA A 40 -27.89 66.89 -20.88
N LYS A 41 -27.78 66.51 -22.16
CA LYS A 41 -27.34 65.16 -22.56
C LYS A 41 -25.86 64.94 -22.25
N ILE A 42 -25.01 65.93 -22.50
CA ILE A 42 -23.57 65.88 -22.18
C ILE A 42 -23.36 65.74 -20.68
N ASP A 43 -24.09 66.48 -19.85
CA ASP A 43 -23.99 66.38 -18.40
C ASP A 43 -24.45 65.01 -17.89
N ARG A 44 -25.52 64.46 -18.47
CA ARG A 44 -25.97 63.10 -18.16
C ARG A 44 -24.92 62.05 -18.53
N VAL A 45 -24.27 62.20 -19.67
CA VAL A 45 -23.18 61.32 -20.10
C VAL A 45 -21.97 61.45 -19.18
N ARG A 46 -21.60 62.67 -18.74
CA ARG A 46 -20.54 62.87 -17.75
C ARG A 46 -20.82 62.13 -16.46
N VAL A 47 -22.00 62.29 -15.88
CA VAL A 47 -22.37 61.60 -14.63
C VAL A 47 -22.32 60.08 -14.80
N LEU A 48 -22.74 59.55 -15.95
CA LEU A 48 -22.64 58.12 -16.24
C LEU A 48 -21.19 57.66 -16.34
N VAL A 49 -20.33 58.42 -17.02
CA VAL A 49 -18.89 58.14 -17.12
C VAL A 49 -18.24 58.18 -15.74
N ASP A 50 -18.53 59.20 -14.93
CA ASP A 50 -18.00 59.32 -13.57
C ASP A 50 -18.45 58.15 -12.67
N SER A 51 -19.70 57.70 -12.82
CA SER A 51 -20.21 56.53 -12.10
C SER A 51 -19.56 55.22 -12.54
N LEU A 52 -19.23 55.10 -13.83
CA LEU A 52 -18.54 53.93 -14.38
C LEU A 52 -17.06 53.92 -13.95
N GLU A 53 -16.38 55.07 -14.00
CA GLU A 53 -15.01 55.20 -13.49
C GLU A 53 -14.93 54.90 -12.00
N PHE A 54 -15.92 55.34 -11.21
CA PHE A 54 -16.00 55.01 -9.78
C PHE A 54 -16.22 53.51 -9.54
N ASN A 55 -17.13 52.89 -10.29
CA ASN A 55 -17.37 51.44 -10.20
C ASN A 55 -16.14 50.63 -10.60
N ASP A 56 -15.43 51.04 -11.66
CA ASP A 56 -14.21 50.37 -12.12
C ASP A 56 -13.06 50.52 -11.11
N GLN A 57 -12.94 51.68 -10.45
CA GLN A 57 -11.96 51.88 -9.38
C GLN A 57 -12.22 51.00 -8.16
N LEU A 58 -13.47 50.64 -7.88
CA LEU A 58 -13.83 49.79 -6.75
C LEU A 58 -13.72 48.29 -7.08
N LEU A 59 -14.18 47.89 -8.25
CA LEU A 59 -14.27 46.48 -8.65
C LEU A 59 -12.92 45.88 -9.06
N LEU A 60 -12.04 46.68 -9.66
CA LEU A 60 -10.76 46.18 -10.16
C LEU A 60 -9.82 45.70 -9.03
N PRO A 61 -9.63 46.44 -7.91
CA PRO A 61 -8.83 45.97 -6.79
C PRO A 61 -9.39 44.69 -6.13
N GLU A 62 -10.71 44.59 -6.01
CA GLU A 62 -11.38 43.43 -5.42
C GLU A 62 -11.21 42.18 -6.28
N LEU A 63 -11.39 42.32 -7.60
CA LEU A 63 -11.15 41.24 -8.56
C LEU A 63 -9.67 40.80 -8.55
N MET A 64 -8.73 41.75 -8.50
CA MET A 64 -7.31 41.44 -8.41
C MET A 64 -6.94 40.72 -7.10
N ALA A 65 -7.54 41.11 -5.97
CA ALA A 65 -7.35 40.45 -4.68
C ALA A 65 -7.89 39.01 -4.71
N ALA A 66 -9.11 38.81 -5.22
CA ALA A 66 -9.73 37.50 -5.38
C ALA A 66 -8.91 36.59 -6.32
N PHE A 67 -8.45 37.11 -7.45
CA PHE A 67 -7.60 36.38 -8.40
C PHE A 67 -6.26 35.98 -7.77
N LYS A 68 -5.58 36.91 -7.08
CA LYS A 68 -4.31 36.62 -6.40
C LYS A 68 -4.47 35.54 -5.32
N GLN A 69 -5.58 35.58 -4.58
CA GLN A 69 -5.91 34.58 -3.58
C GLN A 69 -6.20 33.21 -4.21
N ALA A 70 -6.96 33.15 -5.31
CA ALA A 70 -7.22 31.92 -6.05
C ALA A 70 -5.93 31.29 -6.60
N VAL A 71 -5.04 32.10 -7.19
CA VAL A 71 -3.73 31.67 -7.69
C VAL A 71 -2.84 31.17 -6.56
N LYS A 72 -2.81 31.85 -5.40
CA LYS A 72 -2.05 31.42 -4.21
C LYS A 72 -2.56 30.11 -3.61
N SER A 73 -3.89 29.93 -3.55
CA SER A 73 -4.50 28.68 -3.06
C SER A 73 -4.20 27.51 -4.00
N LYS A 74 -4.24 27.73 -5.32
CA LYS A 74 -3.95 26.69 -6.32
C LYS A 74 -2.49 26.25 -6.27
N THR A 75 -1.56 27.20 -6.20
CA THR A 75 -0.11 26.90 -6.05
C THR A 75 0.22 26.17 -4.75
N GLN A 76 -0.49 26.46 -3.65
CA GLN A 76 -0.37 25.69 -2.40
C GLN A 76 -0.92 24.26 -2.54
N GLN A 77 -2.07 24.07 -3.19
CA GLN A 77 -2.62 22.74 -3.47
C GLN A 77 -1.67 21.88 -4.32
N ASP A 78 -1.07 22.48 -5.36
CA ASP A 78 -0.11 21.79 -6.22
C ASP A 78 1.14 21.39 -5.41
N SER A 79 1.59 22.25 -4.50
CA SER A 79 2.69 21.96 -3.58
C SER A 79 2.36 20.83 -2.58
N ILE A 80 1.15 20.82 -2.02
CA ILE A 80 0.67 19.75 -1.12
C ILE A 80 0.59 18.41 -1.87
N THR A 81 0.09 18.43 -3.10
CA THR A 81 -0.02 17.24 -3.96
C THR A 81 1.35 16.65 -4.26
N ILE A 82 2.34 17.49 -4.59
CA ILE A 82 3.73 17.07 -4.81
C ILE A 82 4.32 16.44 -3.54
N VAL A 83 4.09 17.05 -2.37
CA VAL A 83 4.57 16.53 -1.08
C VAL A 83 3.92 15.18 -0.75
N ILE A 84 2.61 15.02 -0.99
CA ILE A 84 1.89 13.76 -0.79
C ILE A 84 2.42 12.70 -1.75
N MET A 85 2.55 12.99 -3.03
CA MET A 85 3.13 12.08 -4.04
C MET A 85 4.55 11.65 -3.65
N LYS A 86 5.39 12.58 -3.19
CA LYS A 86 6.74 12.27 -2.72
C LYS A 86 6.72 11.34 -1.49
N ARG A 87 5.81 11.59 -0.54
CA ARG A 87 5.62 10.72 0.64
C ARG A 87 5.11 9.34 0.25
N ILE A 88 4.13 9.25 -0.66
CA ILE A 88 3.62 7.99 -1.19
C ILE A 88 4.75 7.19 -1.83
N ASN A 89 5.52 7.80 -2.73
CA ASN A 89 6.64 7.12 -3.39
C ASN A 89 7.71 6.67 -2.38
N THR A 90 8.01 7.51 -1.38
CA THR A 90 8.96 7.16 -0.31
C THR A 90 8.45 5.98 0.53
N LEU A 91 7.16 5.96 0.86
CA LEU A 91 6.54 4.87 1.61
C LEU A 91 6.50 3.59 0.78
N SER A 92 6.11 3.65 -0.49
CA SER A 92 6.13 2.49 -1.41
C SER A 92 7.53 1.88 -1.50
N ASN A 93 8.58 2.71 -1.62
CA ASN A 93 9.96 2.23 -1.63
C ASN A 93 10.35 1.55 -0.30
N LYS A 94 9.96 2.12 0.85
CA LYS A 94 10.21 1.49 2.16
C LYS A 94 9.47 0.16 2.31
N ILE A 95 8.22 0.08 1.85
CA ILE A 95 7.43 -1.15 1.86
C ILE A 95 8.13 -2.23 1.04
N ALA A 96 8.57 -1.91 -0.19
CA ALA A 96 9.30 -2.86 -1.02
C ALA A 96 10.61 -3.36 -0.37
N MET A 97 11.34 -2.48 0.33
CA MET A 97 12.55 -2.88 1.07
C MET A 97 12.23 -3.80 2.25
N LEU A 98 11.18 -3.50 3.02
CA LEU A 98 10.74 -4.34 4.14
C LEU A 98 10.22 -5.70 3.69
N GLU A 99 9.47 -5.76 2.59
CA GLU A 99 9.01 -7.01 1.99
C GLU A 99 10.16 -7.88 1.50
N ASN A 100 11.20 -7.27 0.91
CA ASN A 100 12.42 -7.99 0.54
C ASN A 100 13.14 -8.50 1.79
N GLN A 101 13.32 -7.65 2.81
CA GLN A 101 13.96 -8.05 4.06
C GLN A 101 13.21 -9.20 4.77
N SER A 102 11.88 -9.16 4.79
CA SER A 102 11.05 -10.25 5.32
C SER A 102 11.29 -11.55 4.56
N ARG A 103 11.29 -11.51 3.22
CA ARG A 103 11.59 -12.69 2.40
C ARG A 103 12.99 -13.25 2.64
N PHE A 104 13.99 -12.39 2.82
CA PHE A 104 15.34 -12.82 3.17
C PHE A 104 15.40 -13.40 4.58
N MET A 105 14.68 -12.83 5.56
CA MET A 105 14.59 -13.38 6.91
C MET A 105 13.94 -14.77 6.90
N ASP A 106 12.84 -14.97 6.17
CA ASP A 106 12.19 -16.27 6.01
C ASP A 106 13.16 -17.30 5.37
N SER A 107 13.91 -16.88 4.34
CA SER A 107 14.94 -17.72 3.72
C SER A 107 16.11 -18.04 4.64
N THR A 108 16.52 -17.11 5.51
CA THR A 108 17.63 -17.32 6.46
C THR A 108 17.18 -18.21 7.62
N ALA A 109 15.96 -18.03 8.11
CA ALA A 109 15.35 -18.88 9.11
C ALA A 109 15.22 -20.32 8.59
N LEU A 110 14.77 -20.48 7.33
CA LEU A 110 14.72 -21.79 6.67
C LEU A 110 16.11 -22.42 6.48
N GLU A 111 17.12 -21.62 6.13
CA GLU A 111 18.51 -22.11 6.03
C GLU A 111 19.05 -22.58 7.40
N ILE A 112 18.78 -21.82 8.46
CA ILE A 112 19.15 -22.17 9.84
C ILE A 112 18.42 -23.45 10.25
N TYR A 113 17.13 -23.56 9.96
CA TYR A 113 16.32 -24.75 10.22
C TYR A 113 16.87 -25.97 9.48
N ASN A 114 17.18 -25.86 8.19
CA ASN A 114 17.79 -26.94 7.42
C ASN A 114 19.15 -27.38 8.00
N LYS A 115 19.97 -26.41 8.44
CA LYS A 115 21.24 -26.69 9.11
C LYS A 115 21.02 -27.39 10.45
N LEU A 116 20.00 -27.01 11.21
CA LEU A 116 19.64 -27.64 12.48
C LEU A 116 19.24 -29.10 12.27
N VAL A 117 18.34 -29.37 11.32
CA VAL A 117 17.93 -30.74 10.93
C VAL A 117 19.16 -31.57 10.52
N MET A 118 20.10 -31.00 9.76
CA MET A 118 21.34 -31.71 9.41
C MET A 118 22.24 -32.00 10.61
N VAL A 119 22.30 -31.11 11.60
CA VAL A 119 23.07 -31.32 12.83
C VAL A 119 22.44 -32.40 13.68
N GLU A 120 21.12 -32.39 13.84
CA GLU A 120 20.36 -33.44 14.53
C GLU A 120 20.59 -34.81 13.88
N ASN A 121 20.61 -34.88 12.54
CA ASN A 121 20.93 -36.10 11.81
C ASN A 121 22.32 -36.65 12.14
N LYS A 122 23.32 -35.76 12.25
CA LYS A 122 24.67 -36.15 12.65
C LYS A 122 24.69 -36.70 14.07
N ILE A 123 23.96 -36.04 14.99
CA ILE A 123 23.85 -36.49 16.39
C ILE A 123 23.19 -37.87 16.45
N VAL A 124 22.04 -38.08 15.82
CA VAL A 124 21.35 -39.38 15.80
C VAL A 124 22.23 -40.48 15.21
N THR A 125 22.97 -40.18 14.14
CA THR A 125 23.91 -41.14 13.52
C THR A 125 25.07 -41.48 14.45
N LEU A 126 25.65 -40.47 15.12
CA LEU A 126 26.70 -40.66 16.12
C LEU A 126 26.21 -41.47 17.32
N THR A 127 25.03 -41.15 17.87
CA THR A 127 24.41 -41.88 18.98
C THR A 127 24.15 -43.33 18.61
N ASN A 128 23.62 -43.59 17.42
CA ASN A 128 23.40 -44.94 16.92
C ASN A 128 24.72 -45.70 16.75
N SER A 129 25.75 -45.05 16.18
CA SER A 129 27.07 -45.66 15.99
C SER A 129 27.74 -45.99 17.32
N TYR A 130 27.59 -45.11 18.32
CA TYR A 130 28.03 -45.33 19.69
C TYR A 130 27.29 -46.50 20.35
N ASN A 131 25.97 -46.57 20.20
CA ASN A 131 25.15 -47.65 20.74
C ASN A 131 25.48 -49.01 20.11
N GLU A 132 25.69 -49.08 18.78
CA GLU A 132 26.14 -50.31 18.12
C GLU A 132 27.56 -50.71 18.59
N MET A 133 28.47 -49.75 18.74
CA MET A 133 29.82 -50.00 19.27
C MET A 133 29.81 -50.49 20.73
N SER A 134 28.91 -49.95 21.55
CA SER A 134 28.67 -50.39 22.93
C SER A 134 28.05 -51.80 22.99
N LYS A 135 27.12 -52.11 22.09
CA LYS A 135 26.50 -53.44 21.96
C LYS A 135 27.48 -54.50 21.46
N LEU A 136 28.35 -54.16 20.51
CA LEU A 136 29.45 -55.03 20.05
C LEU A 136 30.43 -55.37 21.18
N LYS A 137 30.65 -54.45 22.13
CA LYS A 137 31.44 -54.70 23.34
C LYS A 137 30.75 -55.58 24.39
N SER A 138 29.42 -55.70 24.36
CA SER A 138 28.62 -56.40 25.41
C SER A 138 28.02 -57.74 24.97
N GLY A 139 28.27 -58.18 23.73
CA GLY A 139 28.07 -59.57 23.29
C GLY A 139 26.61 -60.08 23.23
N LYS A 140 25.60 -59.21 23.27
CA LYS A 140 24.18 -59.62 23.13
C LYS A 140 23.65 -59.43 21.70
N PRO A 141 22.76 -60.31 21.20
CA PRO A 141 22.22 -60.19 19.85
C PRO A 141 21.35 -58.94 19.71
N ILE A 142 21.51 -58.27 18.58
CA ILE A 142 20.82 -57.04 18.18
C ILE A 142 19.33 -57.37 17.97
N SER A 143 18.45 -56.79 18.77
CA SER A 143 17.00 -56.89 18.55
C SER A 143 16.63 -56.17 17.26
N SER A 144 15.91 -56.90 16.41
CA SER A 144 15.40 -56.52 15.10
C SER A 144 14.20 -55.58 15.19
N GLU A 145 14.34 -54.33 14.73
CA GLU A 145 13.33 -53.61 13.96
C GLU A 145 14.00 -52.46 13.18
N PRO A 146 13.51 -52.12 11.97
CA PRO A 146 14.36 -51.54 10.94
C PRO A 146 14.54 -50.03 11.11
N LYS A 147 15.75 -49.61 11.50
CA LYS A 147 16.30 -48.25 11.31
C LYS A 147 16.17 -47.73 9.86
N PHE A 148 15.78 -48.59 8.92
CA PHE A 148 15.50 -48.29 7.53
C PHE A 148 14.27 -47.38 7.33
N ASN A 149 13.25 -47.42 8.22
CA ASN A 149 12.05 -46.58 8.05
C ASN A 149 12.33 -45.10 8.35
N ALA A 150 12.99 -44.77 9.46
CA ALA A 150 13.33 -43.39 9.81
C ALA A 150 14.29 -42.73 8.81
N ALA A 151 15.25 -43.49 8.27
CA ALA A 151 16.16 -42.99 7.24
C ALA A 151 15.43 -42.68 5.93
N LYS A 152 14.49 -43.55 5.51
CA LYS A 152 13.67 -43.33 4.32
C LYS A 152 12.68 -42.18 4.51
N TYR A 153 12.01 -42.09 5.67
CA TYR A 153 11.14 -40.97 6.04
C TYR A 153 11.89 -39.64 5.90
N ARG A 154 13.09 -39.56 6.48
CA ARG A 154 13.94 -38.38 6.38
C ARG A 154 14.39 -38.06 4.96
N GLN A 155 14.75 -39.07 4.17
CA GLN A 155 15.10 -38.87 2.76
C GLN A 155 13.93 -38.27 1.98
N THR A 156 12.73 -38.86 2.12
CA THR A 156 11.52 -38.35 1.49
C THR A 156 11.17 -36.95 1.99
N TYR A 157 11.42 -36.64 3.28
CA TYR A 157 11.24 -35.29 3.83
C TYR A 157 12.16 -34.27 3.16
N MET A 158 13.45 -34.57 3.02
CA MET A 158 14.42 -33.69 2.37
C MET A 158 14.10 -33.48 0.88
N GLU A 159 13.67 -34.53 0.19
CA GLU A 159 13.25 -34.48 -1.21
C GLU A 159 11.98 -33.62 -1.38
N SER A 160 10.96 -33.85 -0.55
CA SER A 160 9.72 -33.06 -0.54
C SER A 160 9.97 -31.58 -0.24
N LEU A 161 10.88 -31.29 0.68
CA LEU A 161 11.28 -29.91 0.96
C LEU A 161 12.03 -29.28 -0.22
N GLY A 162 12.83 -30.06 -0.95
CA GLY A 162 13.46 -29.64 -2.21
C GLY A 162 12.43 -29.27 -3.27
N TYR A 163 11.40 -30.11 -3.45
CA TYR A 163 10.28 -29.81 -4.35
C TYR A 163 9.56 -28.51 -3.95
N PHE A 164 9.28 -28.34 -2.66
CA PHE A 164 8.67 -27.11 -2.16
C PHE A 164 9.53 -25.86 -2.49
N GLN A 165 10.85 -25.94 -2.28
CA GLN A 165 11.79 -24.85 -2.58
C GLN A 165 11.83 -24.50 -4.08
N ASN A 166 11.67 -25.51 -4.95
CA ASN A 166 11.58 -25.32 -6.40
C ASN A 166 10.18 -24.85 -6.85
N GLN A 167 9.24 -24.65 -5.92
CA GLN A 167 7.83 -24.32 -6.18
C GLN A 167 7.08 -25.45 -6.91
N GLU A 168 7.62 -26.66 -6.88
CA GLU A 168 7.02 -27.90 -7.39
C GLU A 168 6.06 -28.45 -6.33
N TYR A 169 4.98 -27.70 -6.05
CA TYR A 169 4.12 -27.97 -4.90
C TYR A 169 3.36 -29.29 -4.98
N ASP A 170 3.01 -29.77 -6.18
CA ASP A 170 2.28 -31.04 -6.33
C ASP A 170 3.15 -32.25 -5.95
N ASP A 171 4.43 -32.23 -6.30
CA ASP A 171 5.40 -33.25 -5.91
C ASP A 171 5.71 -33.18 -4.41
N ALA A 172 5.85 -31.95 -3.87
CA ALA A 172 6.00 -31.72 -2.44
C ALA A 172 4.79 -32.25 -1.64
N ILE A 173 3.56 -31.98 -2.10
CA ILE A 173 2.32 -32.49 -1.49
C ILE A 173 2.32 -34.01 -1.48
N THR A 174 2.70 -34.64 -2.59
CA THR A 174 2.75 -36.10 -2.70
C THR A 174 3.69 -36.69 -1.65
N GLY A 175 4.91 -36.16 -1.55
CA GLY A 175 5.89 -36.64 -0.59
C GLY A 175 5.51 -36.36 0.87
N PHE A 176 5.07 -35.14 1.22
CA PHE A 176 4.62 -34.85 2.58
C PHE A 176 3.36 -35.62 2.98
N SER A 177 2.44 -35.89 2.03
CA SER A 177 1.26 -36.72 2.28
C SER A 177 1.62 -38.18 2.58
N GLU A 178 2.63 -38.72 1.86
CA GLU A 178 3.19 -40.06 2.15
C GLU A 178 3.74 -40.09 3.58
N LEU A 179 4.52 -39.09 3.96
CA LEU A 179 5.14 -39.00 5.27
C LEU A 179 4.12 -38.99 6.41
N VAL A 180 3.16 -38.06 6.39
CA VAL A 180 2.15 -37.96 7.46
C VAL A 180 1.25 -39.19 7.55
N SER A 181 1.09 -39.94 6.45
CA SER A 181 0.31 -41.18 6.43
C SER A 181 1.12 -42.39 6.89
N SER A 182 2.45 -42.36 6.72
CA SER A 182 3.33 -43.51 6.96
C SER A 182 3.67 -43.71 8.44
N ASP A 183 3.97 -42.63 9.16
CA ASP A 183 4.41 -42.69 10.56
C ASP A 183 4.14 -41.35 11.27
N ALA A 184 2.98 -41.25 11.91
CA ALA A 184 2.60 -40.07 12.71
C ALA A 184 3.36 -39.97 14.04
N THR A 185 4.22 -40.94 14.39
CA THR A 185 5.05 -40.90 15.60
C THR A 185 6.49 -40.47 15.32
N ASN A 186 6.83 -40.22 14.06
CA ASN A 186 8.16 -39.81 13.66
C ASN A 186 8.50 -38.42 14.21
N ASP A 187 9.77 -38.19 14.56
CA ASP A 187 10.28 -36.90 15.03
C ASP A 187 10.06 -35.75 14.01
N LEU A 188 9.87 -36.07 12.72
CA LEU A 188 9.58 -35.09 11.65
C LEU A 188 8.10 -35.06 11.24
N ALA A 189 7.21 -35.78 11.93
CA ALA A 189 5.81 -35.92 11.52
C ALA A 189 5.03 -34.60 11.65
N ASP A 190 5.24 -33.87 12.73
CA ASP A 190 4.67 -32.54 12.95
C ASP A 190 5.11 -31.53 11.87
N ASN A 191 6.41 -31.55 11.55
CA ASN A 191 7.01 -30.74 10.51
C ASN A 191 6.47 -31.13 9.13
N SER A 192 6.30 -32.42 8.86
CA SER A 192 5.72 -32.91 7.61
C SER A 192 4.27 -32.45 7.46
N GLN A 193 3.49 -32.48 8.54
CA GLN A 193 2.12 -31.99 8.58
C GLN A 193 2.04 -30.48 8.33
N TYR A 194 2.94 -29.71 8.94
CA TYR A 194 3.07 -28.28 8.70
C TYR A 194 3.45 -27.96 7.25
N TRP A 195 4.45 -28.64 6.69
CA TRP A 195 4.88 -28.41 5.31
C TRP A 195 3.84 -28.83 4.27
N LEU A 196 3.06 -29.89 4.54
CA LEU A 196 1.92 -30.25 3.72
C LEU A 196 0.91 -29.09 3.65
N ALA A 197 0.61 -28.48 4.79
CA ALA A 197 -0.27 -27.31 4.86
C ALA A 197 0.32 -26.10 4.12
N GLU A 198 1.62 -25.83 4.26
CA GLU A 198 2.34 -24.78 3.53
C GLU A 198 2.31 -24.97 2.02
N CYS A 199 2.37 -26.22 1.52
CA CYS A 199 2.24 -26.49 0.09
C CYS A 199 0.86 -26.07 -0.42
N TYR A 200 -0.21 -26.49 0.27
CA TYR A 200 -1.57 -26.08 -0.09
C TYR A 200 -1.78 -24.57 0.03
N TYR A 201 -1.20 -23.94 1.06
CA TYR A 201 -1.23 -22.50 1.24
C TYR A 201 -0.56 -21.77 0.07
N SER A 202 0.60 -22.27 -0.37
CA SER A 202 1.37 -21.70 -1.48
C SER A 202 0.64 -21.82 -2.82
N GLN A 203 -0.13 -22.89 -3.01
CA GLN A 203 -1.07 -23.04 -4.12
C GLN A 203 -2.34 -22.18 -4.01
N LYS A 204 -2.49 -21.39 -2.93
CA LYS A 204 -3.69 -20.62 -2.57
C LYS A 204 -4.93 -21.49 -2.34
N ASN A 205 -4.72 -22.79 -2.11
CA ASN A 205 -5.77 -23.72 -1.69
C ASN A 205 -5.97 -23.62 -0.17
N PHE A 206 -6.41 -22.43 0.27
CA PHE A 206 -6.49 -22.09 1.68
C PHE A 206 -7.42 -23.01 2.47
N LYS A 207 -8.47 -23.54 1.84
CA LYS A 207 -9.39 -24.47 2.50
C LYS A 207 -8.71 -25.77 2.91
N GLN A 208 -7.89 -26.36 2.03
CA GLN A 208 -7.11 -27.55 2.39
C GLN A 208 -5.99 -27.18 3.36
N ALA A 209 -5.29 -26.07 3.14
CA ALA A 209 -4.23 -25.61 4.03
C ALA A 209 -4.71 -25.47 5.48
N ILE A 210 -5.89 -24.88 5.71
CA ILE A 210 -6.50 -24.76 7.04
C ILE A 210 -6.67 -26.13 7.69
N GLY A 211 -7.25 -27.10 6.97
CA GLY A 211 -7.46 -28.44 7.52
C GLY A 211 -6.15 -29.16 7.86
N GLU A 212 -5.08 -28.91 7.11
CA GLU A 212 -3.76 -29.49 7.40
C GLU A 212 -3.02 -28.74 8.53
N PHE A 213 -3.15 -27.41 8.66
CA PHE A 213 -2.61 -26.67 9.80
C PHE A 213 -3.31 -27.04 11.11
N GLU A 214 -4.62 -27.24 11.09
CA GLU A 214 -5.39 -27.69 12.27
C GLU A 214 -4.89 -29.04 12.80
N LYS A 215 -4.37 -29.92 11.94
CA LYS A 215 -3.81 -31.21 12.35
C LYS A 215 -2.47 -31.09 13.09
N VAL A 216 -1.73 -29.99 12.95
CA VAL A 216 -0.44 -29.78 13.64
C VAL A 216 -0.63 -29.78 15.16
N PHE A 217 -1.75 -29.27 15.67
CA PHE A 217 -2.05 -29.27 17.10
C PHE A 217 -2.32 -30.66 17.71
N ASN A 218 -2.39 -31.72 16.88
CA ASN A 218 -2.49 -33.09 17.38
C ASN A 218 -1.13 -33.63 17.86
N PHE A 219 -0.02 -32.96 17.51
CA PHE A 219 1.32 -33.33 17.92
C PHE A 219 1.66 -32.64 19.25
N ALA A 220 1.60 -33.40 20.35
CA ALA A 220 1.81 -32.84 21.68
C ALA A 220 3.23 -32.28 21.86
N GLY A 221 3.33 -30.98 22.19
CA GLY A 221 4.61 -30.32 22.48
C GLY A 221 5.46 -29.98 21.25
N THR A 222 4.85 -29.94 20.07
CA THR A 222 5.53 -29.49 18.84
C THR A 222 5.97 -28.03 18.96
N ASP A 223 7.08 -27.69 18.30
CA ASP A 223 7.54 -26.32 18.16
C ASP A 223 6.84 -25.57 17.01
N LYS A 224 5.89 -26.21 16.31
CA LYS A 224 5.12 -25.63 15.18
C LYS A 224 3.75 -25.09 15.54
N ASP A 225 3.38 -25.10 16.82
CA ASP A 225 2.06 -24.67 17.25
C ASP A 225 1.80 -23.18 16.92
N ASP A 226 2.76 -22.30 17.21
CA ASP A 226 2.61 -20.86 16.95
C ASP A 226 2.75 -20.51 15.46
N ASP A 227 3.62 -21.22 14.71
CA ASP A 227 3.70 -21.18 13.25
C ASP A 227 2.34 -21.53 12.61
N ALA A 228 1.78 -22.69 12.95
CA ALA A 228 0.49 -23.16 12.44
C ALA A 228 -0.64 -22.20 12.82
N GLN A 229 -0.63 -21.69 14.06
CA GLN A 229 -1.61 -20.73 14.54
C GLN A 229 -1.60 -19.42 13.75
N LEU A 230 -0.41 -18.91 13.40
CA LEU A 230 -0.26 -17.74 12.53
C LEU A 230 -0.78 -18.02 11.12
N LYS A 231 -0.40 -19.17 10.55
CA LYS A 231 -0.80 -19.54 9.19
C LYS A 231 -2.30 -19.75 9.06
N LEU A 232 -2.97 -20.27 10.08
CA LEU A 232 -4.44 -20.32 10.12
C LEU A 232 -5.06 -18.91 10.04
N GLY A 233 -4.57 -17.96 10.83
CA GLY A 233 -5.06 -16.58 10.78
C GLY A 233 -4.87 -15.94 9.42
N LEU A 234 -3.69 -16.13 8.81
CA LEU A 234 -3.40 -15.65 7.46
C LEU A 234 -4.27 -16.33 6.39
N ALA A 235 -4.48 -17.65 6.47
CA ALA A 235 -5.30 -18.40 5.53
C ALA A 235 -6.76 -17.97 5.58
N TYR A 236 -7.35 -17.83 6.79
CA TYR A 236 -8.71 -17.30 6.94
C TYR A 236 -8.82 -15.87 6.44
N GLN A 237 -7.81 -15.03 6.67
CA GLN A 237 -7.76 -13.68 6.14
C GLN A 237 -7.74 -13.68 4.61
N SER A 238 -6.91 -14.52 3.98
CA SER A 238 -6.84 -14.67 2.52
C SER A 238 -8.13 -15.20 1.90
N MET A 239 -8.93 -15.98 2.64
CA MET A 239 -10.28 -16.39 2.24
C MET A 239 -11.34 -15.30 2.46
N GLY A 240 -10.98 -14.14 3.03
CA GLY A 240 -11.92 -13.09 3.39
C GLY A 240 -12.76 -13.40 4.62
N ASN A 241 -12.47 -14.47 5.36
CA ASN A 241 -13.14 -14.80 6.61
C ASN A 241 -12.49 -14.04 7.78
N ILE A 242 -12.79 -12.74 7.84
CA ILE A 242 -12.18 -11.81 8.79
C ILE A 242 -12.48 -12.19 10.26
N GLY A 243 -13.68 -12.72 10.52
CA GLY A 243 -14.06 -13.18 11.86
C GLY A 243 -13.14 -14.27 12.37
N LYS A 244 -13.01 -15.35 11.59
CA LYS A 244 -12.10 -16.45 11.96
C LYS A 244 -10.63 -16.01 11.99
N ALA A 245 -10.20 -15.19 11.05
CA ALA A 245 -8.83 -14.67 11.05
C ALA A 245 -8.50 -13.93 12.36
N ARG A 246 -9.44 -13.11 12.85
CA ARG A 246 -9.32 -12.41 14.13
C ARG A 246 -9.21 -13.39 15.29
N ASP A 247 -10.04 -14.43 15.31
CA ASP A 247 -10.00 -15.45 16.36
C ASP A 247 -8.64 -16.17 16.41
N GLU A 248 -8.08 -16.55 15.26
CA GLU A 248 -6.75 -17.19 15.20
C GLU A 248 -5.62 -16.25 15.63
N PHE A 249 -5.63 -14.98 15.20
CA PHE A 249 -4.62 -14.02 15.67
C PHE A 249 -4.76 -13.72 17.16
N GLN A 250 -5.98 -13.71 17.69
CA GLN A 250 -6.22 -13.56 19.13
C GLN A 250 -5.65 -14.75 19.92
N ARG A 251 -5.77 -15.98 19.40
CA ARG A 251 -5.13 -17.16 20.01
C ARG A 251 -3.62 -17.02 20.16
N ILE A 252 -2.93 -16.35 19.24
CA ILE A 252 -1.48 -16.05 19.39
C ILE A 252 -1.23 -15.16 20.60
N ILE A 253 -2.06 -14.15 20.80
CA ILE A 253 -1.91 -13.22 21.92
C ILE A 253 -2.18 -13.92 23.25
N ASP A 254 -3.17 -14.80 23.28
CA ASP A 254 -3.65 -15.44 24.51
C ASP A 254 -2.76 -16.63 24.92
N TYR A 255 -2.35 -17.47 23.96
CA TYR A 255 -1.68 -18.74 24.24
C TYR A 255 -0.18 -18.74 23.92
N PHE A 256 0.29 -17.83 23.05
CA PHE A 256 1.68 -17.77 22.60
C PHE A 256 2.35 -16.41 22.86
N PRO A 257 2.32 -15.86 24.10
CA PRO A 257 2.83 -14.52 24.40
C PRO A 257 4.35 -14.35 24.21
N GLY A 258 5.10 -15.45 24.16
CA GLY A 258 6.55 -15.47 23.89
C GLY A 258 6.93 -15.73 22.44
N SER A 259 5.95 -15.99 21.56
CA SER A 259 6.21 -16.27 20.14
C SER A 259 6.78 -15.05 19.42
N GLU A 260 7.66 -15.28 18.45
CA GLU A 260 8.13 -14.23 17.54
C GLU A 260 7.00 -13.61 16.70
N TYR A 261 5.88 -14.32 16.57
CA TYR A 261 4.70 -13.87 15.84
C TYR A 261 3.76 -13.00 16.65
N TYR A 262 3.96 -12.88 17.96
CA TYR A 262 3.11 -12.06 18.83
C TYR A 262 2.94 -10.60 18.34
N PRO A 263 4.01 -9.86 17.95
CA PRO A 263 3.87 -8.51 17.42
C PRO A 263 3.07 -8.46 16.12
N LYS A 264 3.28 -9.45 15.23
CA LYS A 264 2.60 -9.57 13.93
C LYS A 264 1.11 -9.83 14.11
N ALA A 265 0.74 -10.73 15.03
CA ALA A 265 -0.65 -11.02 15.38
C ALA A 265 -1.36 -9.77 15.93
N LYS A 266 -0.70 -9.03 16.82
CA LYS A 266 -1.24 -7.78 17.38
C LYS A 266 -1.47 -6.72 16.31
N GLU A 267 -0.55 -6.59 15.36
CA GLU A 267 -0.71 -5.67 14.23
C GLU A 267 -1.86 -6.10 13.31
N ALA A 268 -1.97 -7.41 13.01
CA ALA A 268 -3.05 -7.95 12.19
C ALA A 268 -4.42 -7.67 12.83
N LEU A 269 -4.59 -7.93 14.13
CA LEU A 269 -5.82 -7.63 14.87
C LEU A 269 -6.21 -6.15 14.77
N LYS A 270 -5.24 -5.24 14.90
CA LYS A 270 -5.48 -3.80 14.76
C LYS A 270 -5.94 -3.43 13.34
N LYS A 271 -5.39 -4.06 12.30
CA LYS A 271 -5.82 -3.82 10.91
C LYS A 271 -7.23 -4.36 10.68
N LEU A 272 -7.54 -5.53 11.22
CA LEU A 272 -8.83 -6.21 11.05
C LEU A 272 -9.96 -5.63 11.91
N SER A 273 -9.69 -4.72 12.84
CA SER A 273 -10.71 -4.02 13.63
C SER A 273 -11.13 -2.66 13.04
N ILE A 274 -10.46 -2.23 11.96
CA ILE A 274 -10.73 -0.95 11.28
C ILE A 274 -11.77 -1.14 10.14
N TYR A 275 -12.09 -2.39 9.78
CA TYR A 275 -13.08 -2.77 8.78
C TYR A 275 -14.28 -3.44 9.45
#